data_AF-A0A0Q7DDQ2-F1
#
_entry.id   AF-A0A0Q7DDQ2-F1
#
_cell.length_a   1.000
_cell.length_b   1.000
_cell.length_c   1.000
_cell.angle_alpha   90.00
_cell.angle_beta   90.00
_cell.angle_gamma   90.00
#
_symmetry.space_group_name_H-M   'P 1'
#
loop_
_entity.id
_entity.type
_entity.pdbx_description
1 polymer ?
#
loop_
_entity_poly.entity_id
_entity_poly.type
_entity_poly.pdbx_seq_one_letter_code
_entity_poly.pdbx_strand_id
1 'polypeptide(L)'
;MPATFEAVDGSYRFKCAACESTRCSRVTVKKRNGILYETEFAKCSDCRVMYHHPGPLPVLDQAPPAFHSGHLAHPPPSPPQFTEPVNPFGKPNRRHR
;
A
#
# COMPACT_ATOMS: atom_id res chain seq x y z
N MET A 1 -21.31 -26.87 -14.62
CA MET A 1 -20.23 -25.86 -14.59
C MET A 1 -19.51 -26.00 -13.26
N PRO A 2 -18.17 -25.98 -13.21
CA PRO A 2 -17.45 -26.05 -11.94
C PRO A 2 -17.84 -24.87 -11.06
N ALA A 3 -18.02 -25.12 -9.76
CA ALA A 3 -18.31 -24.06 -8.81
C ALA A 3 -17.08 -23.15 -8.68
N THR A 4 -17.28 -21.84 -8.71
CA THR A 4 -16.17 -20.87 -8.55
C THR A 4 -15.56 -20.93 -7.15
N PHE A 5 -16.34 -21.37 -6.17
CA PHE A 5 -15.90 -21.58 -4.79
C PHE A 5 -16.22 -23.00 -4.37
N GLU A 6 -15.20 -23.72 -3.91
CA GLU A 6 -15.32 -25.11 -3.45
C GLU A 6 -14.96 -25.18 -1.98
N ALA A 7 -15.82 -25.78 -1.14
CA ALA A 7 -15.51 -26.01 0.25
C ALA A 7 -14.58 -27.23 0.38
N VAL A 8 -13.38 -27.02 0.92
CA VAL A 8 -12.36 -28.05 1.16
C VAL A 8 -11.88 -27.92 2.59
N ASP A 9 -12.10 -28.96 3.39
CA ASP A 9 -11.65 -29.06 4.79
C ASP A 9 -12.05 -27.86 5.68
N GLY A 10 -13.26 -27.32 5.47
CA GLY A 10 -13.76 -26.16 6.22
C GLY A 10 -13.27 -24.79 5.73
N SER A 11 -12.51 -24.76 4.63
CA SER A 11 -12.08 -23.54 3.93
C SER A 11 -12.69 -23.45 2.54
N TYR A 12 -12.94 -22.25 2.00
CA TYR A 12 -13.38 -22.10 0.61
C TYR A 12 -12.18 -21.88 -0.31
N ARG A 13 -12.05 -22.65 -1.38
CA ARG A 13 -11.04 -22.46 -2.43
C ARG A 13 -11.68 -21.75 -3.62
N PHE A 14 -11.02 -20.70 -4.11
CA PHE A 14 -11.45 -19.98 -5.31
C PHE A 14 -10.78 -20.56 -6.56
N LYS A 15 -11.56 -20.72 -7.63
CA LYS A 15 -11.07 -20.94 -9.00
C LYS A 15 -11.89 -20.11 -9.98
N CYS A 16 -11.23 -19.20 -10.69
CA CYS A 16 -11.89 -18.32 -11.65
C CYS A 16 -12.46 -19.12 -12.84
N ALA A 17 -13.74 -18.93 -13.15
CA ALA A 17 -14.36 -19.60 -14.31
C ALA A 17 -13.90 -19.04 -15.67
N ALA A 18 -13.35 -17.82 -15.70
CA ALA A 18 -12.92 -17.17 -16.94
C ALA A 18 -11.45 -17.44 -17.30
N CYS A 19 -10.56 -17.51 -16.31
CA CYS A 19 -9.12 -17.67 -16.53
C CYS A 19 -8.44 -18.74 -15.66
N GLU A 20 -9.22 -19.54 -14.92
CA GLU A 20 -8.75 -20.63 -14.04
C GLU A 20 -7.81 -20.24 -12.90
N SER A 21 -7.51 -18.95 -12.74
CA SER A 21 -6.71 -18.42 -11.63
C SER A 21 -7.32 -18.77 -10.28
N THR A 22 -6.46 -19.15 -9.35
CA THR A 22 -6.80 -19.36 -7.94
C THR A 22 -6.62 -18.10 -7.10
N ARG A 23 -6.19 -16.98 -7.72
CA ARG A 23 -5.94 -15.71 -7.04
C ARG A 23 -7.19 -14.83 -7.10
N CYS A 24 -7.70 -14.47 -5.93
CA CYS A 24 -8.74 -13.47 -5.80
C CYS A 24 -8.44 -12.50 -4.66
N SER A 25 -9.19 -11.39 -4.65
CA SER A 25 -9.20 -10.41 -3.59
C SER A 25 -10.62 -10.12 -3.14
N ARG A 26 -10.81 -9.92 -1.84
CA ARG A 26 -12.07 -9.41 -1.28
C ARG A 26 -12.35 -8.01 -1.81
N VAL A 27 -13.60 -7.75 -2.18
CA VAL A 27 -14.04 -6.41 -2.58
C VAL A 27 -14.44 -5.65 -1.32
N THR A 28 -13.74 -4.56 -1.05
CA THR A 28 -14.04 -3.63 0.04
C THR A 28 -14.59 -2.32 -0.51
N VAL A 29 -15.59 -1.77 0.17
CA VAL A 29 -16.21 -0.50 -0.21
C VAL A 29 -15.99 0.50 0.91
N LYS A 30 -15.44 1.67 0.56
CA LYS A 30 -15.29 2.80 1.47
C LYS A 30 -16.59 3.59 1.51
N LYS A 31 -17.23 3.64 2.67
CA LYS A 31 -18.38 4.51 2.92
C LYS A 31 -17.94 5.98 3.00
N ARG A 32 -18.89 6.91 2.82
CA ARG A 32 -18.61 8.37 2.92
C ARG A 32 -18.03 8.79 4.27
N ASN A 33 -18.36 8.08 5.34
CA ASN A 33 -17.80 8.30 6.67
C ASN A 33 -16.36 7.76 6.85
N GLY A 34 -15.74 7.25 5.78
CA GLY A 34 -14.38 6.72 5.78
C GLY A 34 -14.25 5.26 6.17
N ILE A 35 -15.32 4.62 6.67
CA ILE A 35 -15.30 3.22 7.11
C ILE A 35 -15.25 2.29 5.89
N LEU A 36 -14.34 1.31 5.94
CA LEU A 36 -14.27 0.23 4.96
C LEU A 36 -15.20 -0.91 5.39
N TYR A 37 -15.99 -1.41 4.44
CA TYR A 37 -16.84 -2.58 4.63
C TYR A 37 -16.45 -3.66 3.62
N GLU A 38 -16.25 -4.87 4.10
CA GLU A 38 -16.04 -6.05 3.25
C GLU A 38 -17.38 -6.49 2.66
N THR A 39 -17.40 -6.70 1.36
CA THR A 39 -18.60 -7.21 0.66
C THR A 39 -18.54 -8.72 0.50
N GLU A 40 -19.68 -9.31 0.14
CA GLU A 40 -19.82 -10.72 -0.25
C GLU A 40 -19.19 -11.07 -1.61
N PHE A 41 -18.54 -10.10 -2.27
CA PHE A 41 -17.93 -10.30 -3.58
C PHE A 41 -16.43 -10.55 -3.47
N ALA A 42 -15.95 -11.53 -4.22
CA ALA A 42 -14.53 -11.67 -4.52
C ALA A 42 -14.27 -11.31 -5.99
N LYS A 43 -13.12 -10.73 -6.24
CA LYS A 43 -12.66 -10.34 -7.57
C LYS A 43 -11.45 -11.18 -7.95
N CYS A 44 -11.45 -11.75 -9.14
CA CYS A 44 -10.26 -12.40 -9.70
C CYS A 44 -9.14 -11.35 -9.89
N SER A 45 -7.93 -11.66 -9.42
CA SER A 45 -6.81 -10.73 -9.53
C SER A 45 -6.33 -10.53 -10.98
N ASP A 46 -6.52 -11.54 -11.83
CA ASP A 46 -5.99 -11.54 -13.20
C ASP A 46 -7.01 -10.97 -14.21
N CYS A 47 -8.20 -11.56 -14.30
CA CYS A 47 -9.22 -11.13 -15.27
C CYS A 47 -10.22 -10.08 -14.72
N ARG A 48 -10.13 -9.73 -13.44
CA ARG A 48 -10.97 -8.73 -12.75
C ARG A 48 -12.47 -9.04 -12.69
N VAL A 49 -12.91 -10.22 -13.13
CA VAL A 49 -14.29 -10.68 -12.99
C VAL A 49 -14.65 -10.82 -11.51
N MET A 50 -15.86 -10.40 -11.16
CA MET A 50 -16.41 -10.47 -9.81
C MET A 50 -17.33 -11.67 -9.67
N TYR A 51 -17.25 -12.33 -8.53
CA TYR A 51 -18.05 -13.51 -8.18
C TYR A 51 -18.65 -13.31 -6.78
N HIS A 52 -19.88 -13.77 -6.61
CA HIS A 52 -20.57 -13.80 -5.33
C HIS A 52 -20.08 -14.99 -4.50
N HIS A 53 -19.68 -14.75 -3.25
CA HIS A 53 -19.21 -15.78 -2.33
C HIS A 53 -20.30 -16.10 -1.28
N PRO A 54 -20.71 -17.36 -1.11
CA PRO A 54 -21.84 -17.72 -0.25
C PRO A 54 -21.54 -17.71 1.27
N GLY A 55 -20.31 -17.45 1.69
CA GLY A 55 -19.90 -17.46 3.11
C GLY A 55 -18.84 -16.43 3.48
N PRO A 56 -18.26 -16.52 4.69
CA PRO A 56 -17.05 -15.78 5.02
C PRO A 56 -15.94 -16.27 4.07
N LEU A 57 -15.41 -15.37 3.23
CA LEU A 57 -14.24 -15.69 2.42
C LEU A 57 -13.09 -16.15 3.36
N PRO A 58 -12.26 -17.13 3.00
CA PRO A 58 -11.06 -17.40 3.79
C PRO A 58 -10.22 -16.13 3.93
N VAL A 59 -9.50 -16.00 5.03
CA VAL A 59 -8.39 -15.04 5.11
C VAL A 59 -7.35 -15.52 4.11
N LEU A 60 -7.52 -15.11 2.85
CA LEU A 60 -6.45 -15.20 1.88
C LEU A 60 -5.36 -14.29 2.41
N ASP A 61 -4.13 -14.78 2.36
CA ASP A 61 -2.90 -14.07 2.67
C ASP A 61 -2.77 -12.87 1.71
N GLN A 62 -3.64 -11.89 1.92
CA GLN A 62 -3.55 -10.57 1.36
C GLN A 62 -2.44 -9.94 2.19
N ALA A 63 -1.20 -10.04 1.70
CA ALA A 63 -0.26 -8.98 1.98
C ALA A 63 -1.06 -7.68 1.77
N PRO A 64 -1.25 -6.86 2.82
CA PRO A 64 -2.02 -5.64 2.69
C PRO A 64 -1.46 -4.88 1.48
N PRO A 65 -2.29 -4.28 0.63
CA PRO A 65 -1.77 -3.48 -0.47
C PRO A 65 -0.76 -2.53 0.17
N ALA A 66 0.51 -2.68 -0.18
CA ALA A 66 1.54 -1.79 0.29
C ALA A 66 1.04 -0.41 -0.11
N PHE A 67 0.57 0.35 0.89
CA PHE A 67 0.37 1.77 0.71
C PHE A 67 1.75 2.25 0.30
N HIS A 68 1.95 2.47 -0.99
CA HIS A 68 2.99 3.36 -1.46
C HIS A 68 2.57 4.74 -0.92
N SER A 69 2.87 4.97 0.36
CA SER A 69 3.06 6.31 0.89
C SER A 69 4.07 6.94 -0.04
N GLY A 70 3.56 7.78 -0.93
CA GLY A 70 4.35 8.54 -1.87
C GLY A 70 5.56 9.08 -1.15
N HIS A 71 6.71 8.67 -1.67
CA HIS A 71 8.02 9.04 -1.25
C HIS A 71 8.17 10.56 -1.43
N LEU A 72 7.81 11.35 -0.41
CA LEU A 72 8.32 12.71 -0.23
C LEU A 72 9.12 12.77 1.07
N ALA A 73 10.10 11.86 1.18
CA ALA A 73 11.29 12.15 1.96
C ALA A 73 12.14 13.16 1.16
N HIS A 74 11.70 14.42 1.11
CA HIS A 74 12.67 15.50 0.98
C HIS A 74 13.38 15.57 2.34
N PRO A 75 14.73 15.58 2.38
CA PRO A 75 15.40 15.93 3.63
C PRO A 75 14.92 17.35 4.03
N PRO A 76 14.71 17.63 5.32
CA PRO A 76 14.41 18.98 5.76
C PRO A 76 15.51 19.92 5.24
N PRO A 77 15.16 21.13 4.73
CA PRO A 77 16.18 22.10 4.35
C PRO A 77 17.05 22.39 5.58
N SER A 78 18.36 22.39 5.37
CA SER A 78 19.34 22.76 6.39
C SER A 78 18.97 24.11 7.00
N PRO A 79 19.11 24.32 8.32
CA PRO A 79 18.91 25.63 8.90
C PRO A 79 19.86 26.66 8.24
N PRO A 80 19.43 27.91 8.07
CA PRO A 80 20.26 28.93 7.44
C PRO A 80 21.57 29.06 8.23
N GLN A 81 22.70 28.91 7.54
CA GLN A 81 24.00 29.23 8.12
C GLN A 81 23.98 30.72 8.45
N PHE A 82 24.05 31.02 9.75
CA PHE A 82 24.27 32.37 10.25
C PHE A 82 25.61 32.82 9.68
N THR A 83 25.61 33.62 8.62
CA THR A 83 26.82 34.26 8.12
C THR A 83 27.33 35.16 9.25
N GLU A 84 28.49 34.79 9.80
CA GLU A 84 29.23 35.67 10.71
C GLU A 84 29.33 37.08 10.10
N PRO A 85 29.09 38.15 10.87
CA PRO A 85 29.38 39.48 10.38
C PRO A 85 30.89 39.59 10.11
N VAL A 86 31.22 39.89 8.85
CA VAL A 86 32.58 40.19 8.42
C VAL A 86 33.11 41.34 9.29
N ASN A 87 34.08 41.02 10.14
CA ASN A 87 34.82 42.01 10.93
C ASN A 87 35.41 43.06 9.97
N PRO A 88 35.06 44.37 10.09
CA PRO A 88 35.49 45.37 9.13
C PRO A 88 36.92 45.89 9.36
N PHE A 89 37.70 45.25 10.24
CA PHE A 89 39.07 45.66 10.54
C PHE A 89 40.07 44.55 10.21
N GLY A 90 40.42 44.47 8.93
CA GLY A 90 41.62 43.77 8.48
C GLY A 90 42.87 44.44 9.06
N LYS A 91 43.57 43.73 9.93
CA LYS A 91 45.00 43.93 10.15
C LYS A 91 45.71 42.58 9.99
N PRO A 92 46.66 42.45 9.05
CA PRO A 92 47.41 41.22 8.90
C PRO A 92 48.47 41.18 9.99
N ASN A 93 48.42 40.20 10.90
CA ASN A 93 49.58 39.91 11.72
C ASN A 93 50.38 38.75 11.14
N ARG A 94 51.50 39.16 10.56
CA ARG A 94 52.57 38.38 9.97
C ARG A 94 53.44 37.84 11.10
N ARG A 95 54.11 36.71 10.80
CA ARG A 95 55.31 36.12 11.46
C ARG A 95 54.98 35.04 12.50
N HIS A 96 55.37 33.80 12.16
CA HIS A 96 56.57 33.09 12.63
C HIS A 96 56.50 32.85 14.15
N ARG A 97 56.54 31.64 14.67
CA ARG A 97 57.29 30.44 14.29
C ARG A 97 56.74 29.28 15.13
#